data_AF-A0A6J8E439-F1
#
_entry.id   AF-A0A6J8E439-F1
#
_cell.length_a   1.000
_cell.length_b   1.000
_cell.length_c   1.000
_cell.angle_alpha   90.00
_cell.angle_beta   90.00
_cell.angle_gamma   90.00
#
_symmetry.space_group_name_H-M   'P 1'
#
loop_
_entity.id
_entity.type
_entity.pdbx_description
1 polymer ?
#
loop_
_entity_poly.entity_id
_entity_poly.type
_entity_poly.pdbx_seq_one_letter_code
_entity_poly.pdbx_strand_id
1 'polypeptide(L)'
;MDREEDVDQNRLSEVLSDILKCEGFFMEHVHVFRSECLLSEKISKDLFGITEIKCGSAMAEGSQILGSDMDIMQVSPGIIAVNGDSNFFDEKMHILKEVMDHCLPGYTRLLVHRLNPKSNFLPDIQTIIKKDGNSLYLSSEEYLKTFKNVRTKSWTFPYGKANFYSHGPCTTASMYNLKGISNNIEYDMTCGIKCHSWPVAATEWIHRPRLMGWPSSDIAEKIASFPVHVMPVGDPNSDISSMQWRFAFSYAERELIWYFSDIQFSVTFY
;
A
#
# COMPACT_ATOMS: atom_id res chain seq x y z
N MET A 1 13.63 33.73 -22.60
CA MET A 1 12.52 32.80 -22.87
C MET A 1 12.15 32.10 -21.57
N ASP A 2 13.09 31.45 -20.89
CA ASP A 2 12.82 30.78 -19.59
C ASP A 2 12.28 31.67 -18.46
N ARG A 3 12.67 32.95 -18.39
CA ARG A 3 12.20 33.85 -17.30
C ARG A 3 10.76 34.35 -17.45
N GLU A 4 10.21 34.35 -18.66
CA GLU A 4 8.82 34.79 -18.88
C GLU A 4 7.83 33.67 -18.60
N GLU A 5 8.17 32.41 -18.95
CA GLU A 5 7.36 31.23 -18.59
C GLU A 5 7.32 31.00 -17.08
N ASP A 6 8.43 31.22 -16.39
CA ASP A 6 8.55 31.06 -14.93
C ASP A 6 7.73 32.14 -14.17
N VAL A 7 7.67 33.37 -14.70
CA VAL A 7 6.84 34.44 -14.13
C VAL A 7 5.34 34.17 -14.34
N ASP A 8 4.96 33.57 -15.47
CA ASP A 8 3.56 33.24 -15.77
C ASP A 8 3.06 32.03 -14.94
N GLN A 9 3.92 31.02 -14.74
CA GLN A 9 3.63 29.89 -13.84
C GLN A 9 3.45 30.33 -12.38
N ASN A 10 4.31 31.22 -11.89
CA ASN A 10 4.20 31.75 -10.52
C ASN A 10 2.90 32.55 -10.32
N ARG A 11 2.49 33.33 -11.32
CA ARG A 11 1.25 34.10 -11.26
C ARG A 11 0.00 33.20 -11.32
N LEU A 12 0.03 32.13 -12.13
CA LEU A 12 -1.03 31.12 -12.15
C LEU A 12 -1.12 30.37 -10.81
N SER A 13 0.03 30.07 -10.21
CA SER A 13 0.12 29.43 -8.89
C SER A 13 -0.56 30.26 -7.81
N GLU A 14 -0.32 31.57 -7.78
CA GLU A 14 -0.92 32.48 -6.81
C GLU A 14 -2.44 32.54 -6.97
N VAL A 15 -2.92 32.66 -8.21
CA VAL A 15 -4.37 32.69 -8.50
C VAL A 15 -5.05 31.38 -8.11
N LEU A 16 -4.45 30.23 -8.43
CA LEU A 16 -4.98 28.92 -8.04
C LEU A 16 -4.97 28.74 -6.51
N SER A 17 -3.89 29.16 -5.83
CA SER A 17 -3.80 29.11 -4.37
C SER A 17 -4.91 29.94 -3.71
N ASP A 18 -5.20 31.13 -4.24
CA ASP A 18 -6.24 32.02 -3.72
C ASP A 18 -7.64 31.45 -3.95
N ILE A 19 -7.92 30.86 -5.12
CA ILE A 19 -9.18 30.16 -5.40
C ILE A 19 -9.40 29.02 -4.40
N LEU A 20 -8.38 28.19 -4.16
CA LEU A 20 -8.48 27.05 -3.26
C LEU A 20 -8.69 27.47 -1.81
N LYS A 21 -8.03 28.55 -1.35
CA LYS A 21 -8.29 29.12 -0.04
C LYS A 21 -9.73 29.62 0.09
N CYS A 22 -10.29 30.23 -0.96
CA CYS A 22 -11.69 30.66 -1.00
C CYS A 22 -12.67 29.47 -0.89
N GLU A 23 -12.31 28.32 -1.45
CA GLU A 23 -13.06 27.06 -1.33
C GLU A 23 -12.80 26.30 0.00
N GLY A 24 -11.99 26.88 0.91
CA GLY A 24 -11.73 26.34 2.24
C GLY A 24 -10.58 25.34 2.34
N PHE A 25 -9.71 25.27 1.32
CA PHE A 25 -8.51 24.44 1.33
C PHE A 25 -7.33 25.15 1.99
N PHE A 26 -6.77 24.51 3.01
CA PHE A 26 -5.62 25.02 3.76
C PHE A 26 -4.55 23.93 3.84
N MET A 27 -3.31 24.24 3.43
CA MET A 27 -2.18 23.30 3.47
C MET A 27 -1.87 22.83 4.90
N GLU A 28 -2.20 23.64 5.90
CA GLU A 28 -2.14 23.28 7.32
C GLU A 28 -2.99 22.05 7.63
N HIS A 29 -4.17 21.91 7.02
CA HIS A 29 -5.02 20.72 7.19
C HIS A 29 -4.35 19.47 6.60
N VAL A 30 -3.76 19.60 5.40
CA VAL A 30 -3.00 18.52 4.74
C VAL A 30 -1.91 17.99 5.68
N HIS A 31 -1.14 18.88 6.32
CA HIS A 31 -0.10 18.48 7.27
C HIS A 31 -0.64 17.80 8.53
N VAL A 32 -1.79 18.23 9.06
CA VAL A 32 -2.45 17.58 10.19
C VAL A 32 -2.87 16.16 9.83
N PHE A 33 -3.52 15.96 8.67
CA PHE A 33 -3.95 14.62 8.25
C PHE A 33 -2.78 13.66 8.01
N ARG A 34 -1.70 14.14 7.37
CA ARG A 34 -0.46 13.36 7.20
C ARG A 34 0.15 12.97 8.55
N SER A 35 0.13 13.87 9.52
CA SER A 35 0.63 13.59 10.88
C SER A 35 -0.25 12.57 11.61
N GLU A 36 -1.57 12.71 11.50
CA GLU A 36 -2.54 11.77 12.08
C GLU A 36 -2.44 10.38 11.45
N CYS A 37 -2.20 10.32 10.13
CA CYS A 37 -1.92 9.08 9.40
C CYS A 37 -0.74 8.32 10.03
N LEU A 38 0.41 8.98 10.20
CA LEU A 38 1.60 8.38 10.80
C LEU A 38 1.41 7.98 12.27
N LEU A 39 0.71 8.82 13.04
CA LEU A 39 0.42 8.54 14.44
C LEU A 39 -0.45 7.29 14.57
N SER A 40 -1.47 7.15 13.72
CA SER A 40 -2.34 5.98 13.71
C SER A 40 -1.58 4.69 13.36
N GLU A 41 -0.69 4.72 12.35
CA GLU A 41 0.16 3.57 12.01
C GLU A 41 1.06 3.16 13.18
N LYS A 42 1.64 4.17 13.86
CA LYS A 42 2.49 3.95 15.03
C LYS A 42 1.69 3.36 16.19
N ILE A 43 0.49 3.87 16.47
CA ILE A 43 -0.39 3.33 17.52
C ILE A 43 -0.74 1.86 17.21
N SER A 44 -1.11 1.54 15.96
CA SER A 44 -1.42 0.17 15.56
C SER A 44 -0.25 -0.78 15.84
N LYS A 45 0.97 -0.34 15.52
CA LYS A 45 2.19 -1.12 15.74
C LYS A 45 2.55 -1.26 17.21
N ASP A 46 2.56 -0.16 17.96
CA ASP A 46 3.05 -0.13 19.34
C ASP A 46 2.08 -0.80 20.32
N LEU A 47 0.76 -0.64 20.12
CA LEU A 47 -0.26 -1.20 21.03
C LEU A 47 -0.70 -2.61 20.64
N PHE A 48 -0.81 -2.91 19.35
CA PHE A 48 -1.38 -4.17 18.87
C PHE A 48 -0.37 -5.08 18.16
N GLY A 49 0.87 -4.62 17.95
CA GLY A 49 1.88 -5.37 17.20
C GLY A 49 1.55 -5.52 15.71
N ILE A 50 0.58 -4.72 15.21
CA ILE A 50 0.12 -4.80 13.83
C ILE A 50 0.79 -3.71 13.01
N THR A 51 1.48 -4.11 11.94
CA THR A 51 2.00 -3.15 10.96
C THR A 51 0.93 -2.88 9.92
N GLU A 52 0.43 -1.66 9.88
CA GLU A 52 -0.56 -1.17 8.91
C GLU A 52 0.03 -0.01 8.13
N ILE A 53 -0.38 0.10 6.87
CA ILE A 53 0.02 1.17 5.98
C ILE A 53 -1.25 1.78 5.44
N LYS A 54 -1.48 3.06 5.73
CA LYS A 54 -2.55 3.84 5.12
C LYS A 54 -2.10 4.24 3.73
N CYS A 55 -2.81 3.73 2.74
CA CYS A 55 -2.54 3.86 1.31
C CYS A 55 -3.74 4.55 0.67
N GLY A 56 -3.61 5.21 -0.49
CA GLY A 56 -4.71 5.63 -1.39
C GLY A 56 -5.85 6.48 -0.82
N SER A 57 -5.84 6.77 0.49
CA SER A 57 -6.92 7.40 1.21
C SER A 57 -6.66 8.89 1.32
N ALA A 58 -7.75 9.65 1.34
CA ALA A 58 -7.69 11.09 1.50
C ALA A 58 -6.96 11.52 2.79
N MET A 59 -6.90 10.64 3.80
CA MET A 59 -6.10 10.85 5.01
C MET A 59 -4.59 10.66 4.78
N ALA A 60 -4.20 9.61 4.04
CA ALA A 60 -2.79 9.33 3.75
C ALA A 60 -2.20 10.37 2.79
N GLU A 61 -2.99 10.87 1.85
CA GLU A 61 -2.58 11.87 0.84
C GLU A 61 -2.73 13.30 1.40
N GLY A 62 -3.68 13.50 2.31
CA GLY A 62 -4.01 14.75 2.98
C GLY A 62 -5.10 15.57 2.28
N SER A 63 -5.82 14.98 1.33
CA SER A 63 -6.84 15.60 0.47
C SER A 63 -8.27 15.57 1.05
N GLN A 64 -8.45 15.18 2.33
CA GLN A 64 -9.73 14.77 2.96
C GLN A 64 -11.01 15.32 2.28
N ILE A 65 -11.58 14.51 1.39
CA ILE A 65 -12.93 14.71 0.86
C ILE A 65 -13.90 14.05 1.85
N LEU A 66 -14.89 14.81 2.31
CA LEU A 66 -15.90 14.31 3.27
C LEU A 66 -16.60 13.06 2.70
N GLY A 67 -16.57 11.96 3.44
CA GLY A 67 -17.18 10.69 3.02
C GLY A 67 -16.24 9.71 2.32
N SER A 68 -14.95 10.06 2.15
CA SER A 68 -13.92 9.11 1.70
C SER A 68 -13.80 7.93 2.66
N ASP A 69 -13.65 6.75 2.08
CA ASP A 69 -13.18 5.55 2.77
C ASP A 69 -11.69 5.68 3.14
N MET A 70 -11.23 4.77 4.00
CA MET A 70 -9.84 4.65 4.38
C MET A 70 -9.25 3.31 3.96
N ASP A 71 -8.34 3.33 2.98
CA ASP A 71 -7.60 2.13 2.60
C ASP A 71 -6.42 1.84 3.53
N ILE A 72 -6.36 0.60 3.99
CA ILE A 72 -5.37 0.09 4.92
C ILE A 72 -4.81 -1.22 4.39
N MET A 73 -3.50 -1.26 4.17
CA MET A 73 -2.76 -2.49 3.92
C MET A 73 -2.15 -2.99 5.23
N GLN A 74 -2.58 -4.16 5.70
CA GLN A 74 -1.90 -4.86 6.78
C GLN A 74 -0.69 -5.62 6.24
N VAL A 75 0.48 -5.37 6.81
CA VAL A 75 1.69 -6.13 6.49
C VAL A 75 1.69 -7.44 7.24
N SER A 76 1.88 -8.52 6.50
CA SER A 76 1.80 -9.88 7.01
C SER A 76 3.06 -10.22 7.81
N PRO A 77 2.96 -10.40 9.14
CA PRO A 77 4.13 -10.68 9.98
C PRO A 77 4.65 -12.10 9.72
N GLY A 78 5.95 -12.30 9.94
CA GLY A 78 6.57 -13.63 9.83
C GLY A 78 6.83 -14.14 8.41
N ILE A 79 6.48 -13.36 7.37
CA ILE A 79 6.71 -13.72 5.96
C ILE A 79 7.49 -12.60 5.28
N ILE A 80 8.46 -12.97 4.44
CA ILE A 80 9.21 -12.04 3.62
C ILE A 80 9.38 -12.56 2.19
N ALA A 81 9.14 -11.69 1.22
CA ALA A 81 9.45 -11.92 -0.19
C ALA A 81 10.88 -11.41 -0.47
N VAL A 82 11.65 -12.16 -1.25
CA VAL A 82 13.03 -11.81 -1.60
C VAL A 82 13.22 -11.95 -3.10
N ASN A 83 14.06 -11.09 -3.68
CA ASN A 83 14.50 -11.24 -5.07
C ASN A 83 15.03 -12.67 -5.33
N GLY A 84 14.78 -13.22 -6.52
CA GLY A 84 15.11 -14.61 -6.85
C GLY A 84 16.58 -15.01 -6.56
N ASP A 85 17.52 -14.10 -6.81
CA ASP A 85 18.96 -14.31 -6.63
C ASP A 85 19.47 -14.00 -5.21
N SER A 86 18.58 -13.56 -4.31
CA SER A 86 18.97 -13.21 -2.94
C SER A 86 19.36 -14.44 -2.12
N ASN A 87 20.42 -14.29 -1.32
CA ASN A 87 20.87 -15.24 -0.29
C ASN A 87 20.35 -14.87 1.11
N PHE A 88 19.28 -14.07 1.19
CA PHE A 88 18.68 -13.67 2.46
C PHE A 88 18.30 -14.88 3.32
N PHE A 89 18.62 -14.80 4.61
CA PHE A 89 18.31 -15.82 5.60
C PHE A 89 17.84 -15.18 6.90
N ASP A 90 16.69 -15.63 7.38
CA ASP A 90 16.19 -15.36 8.73
C ASP A 90 15.49 -16.63 9.23
N GLU A 91 15.95 -17.13 10.38
CA GLU A 91 15.43 -18.37 10.93
C GLU A 91 13.96 -18.26 11.38
N LYS A 92 13.51 -17.04 11.70
CA LYS A 92 12.19 -16.72 12.24
C LYS A 92 11.14 -16.48 11.16
N MET A 93 11.54 -16.33 9.90
CA MET A 93 10.64 -15.95 8.80
C MET A 93 10.38 -17.11 7.85
N HIS A 94 9.19 -17.11 7.25
CA HIS A 94 8.97 -17.78 5.97
C HIS A 94 9.60 -16.94 4.86
N ILE A 95 10.41 -17.58 4.00
CA ILE A 95 11.15 -16.92 2.93
C ILE A 95 10.56 -17.39 1.60
N LEU A 96 10.07 -16.44 0.82
CA LEU A 96 9.49 -16.65 -0.49
C LEU A 96 10.34 -15.93 -1.53
N LYS A 97 10.68 -16.60 -2.63
CA LYS A 97 11.42 -16.00 -3.74
C LYS A 97 10.46 -15.46 -4.79
N GLU A 98 10.70 -14.22 -5.20
CA GLU A 98 10.00 -13.58 -6.30
C GLU A 98 10.42 -14.25 -7.62
N VAL A 99 9.43 -14.71 -8.39
CA VAL A 99 9.63 -15.29 -9.73
C VAL A 99 8.67 -14.61 -10.68
N MET A 100 9.23 -13.94 -11.69
CA MET A 100 8.45 -13.14 -12.66
C MET A 100 8.18 -13.87 -13.98
N ASP A 101 8.47 -15.16 -14.03
CA ASP A 101 8.20 -15.97 -15.22
C ASP A 101 6.69 -16.01 -15.50
N HIS A 102 6.32 -15.86 -16.77
CA HIS A 102 4.92 -15.86 -17.20
C HIS A 102 4.03 -14.81 -16.49
N CYS A 103 4.63 -13.75 -15.94
CA CYS A 103 3.93 -12.63 -15.31
C CYS A 103 4.07 -11.37 -16.16
N LEU A 104 3.01 -10.56 -16.21
CA LEU A 104 3.10 -9.21 -16.74
C LEU A 104 3.96 -8.32 -15.82
N PRO A 105 4.57 -7.24 -16.32
CA PRO A 105 5.21 -6.24 -15.48
C PRO A 105 4.27 -5.77 -14.36
N GLY A 106 4.81 -5.67 -13.14
CA GLY A 106 4.02 -5.35 -11.94
C GLY A 106 3.48 -6.57 -11.20
N TYR A 107 3.61 -7.78 -11.75
CA TYR A 107 3.22 -9.03 -11.09
C TYR A 107 4.41 -9.95 -10.87
N THR A 108 4.30 -10.81 -9.86
CA THR A 108 5.25 -11.88 -9.54
C THR A 108 4.52 -13.10 -8.99
N ARG A 109 5.15 -14.27 -9.03
CA ARG A 109 4.82 -15.42 -8.19
C ARG A 109 5.75 -15.47 -7.00
N LEU A 110 5.32 -16.19 -5.96
CA LEU A 110 6.08 -16.36 -4.72
C LEU A 110 6.44 -17.83 -4.54
N LEU A 111 7.64 -18.20 -4.98
CA LEU A 111 8.22 -19.54 -4.83
C LEU A 111 8.59 -19.78 -3.37
N VAL A 112 8.17 -20.92 -2.82
CA VAL A 112 8.50 -21.30 -1.46
C VAL A 112 9.97 -21.72 -1.39
N HIS A 113 10.80 -20.88 -0.78
CA HIS A 113 12.22 -21.19 -0.57
C HIS A 113 12.46 -21.84 0.80
N ARG A 114 11.83 -21.31 1.85
CA ARG A 114 11.93 -21.84 3.22
C ARG A 114 10.67 -21.53 4.01
N LEU A 115 10.18 -22.51 4.75
CA LEU A 115 9.11 -22.30 5.73
C LEU A 115 9.69 -22.38 7.14
N ASN A 116 9.24 -21.50 8.03
CA ASN A 116 9.50 -21.61 9.46
C ASN A 116 8.37 -22.44 10.12
N PRO A 117 8.62 -23.71 10.52
CA PRO A 117 7.61 -24.55 11.16
C PRO A 117 7.24 -24.07 12.57
N LYS A 118 8.03 -23.19 13.17
CA LYS A 118 7.77 -22.58 14.49
C LYS A 118 7.07 -21.23 14.39
N SER A 119 6.69 -20.80 13.19
CA SER A 119 5.94 -19.55 13.02
C SER A 119 4.54 -19.70 13.62
N ASN A 120 4.18 -18.79 14.51
CA ASN A 120 2.80 -18.66 14.99
C ASN A 120 1.92 -17.86 14.00
N PHE A 121 2.54 -17.23 12.99
CA PHE A 121 1.85 -16.48 11.96
C PHE A 121 1.55 -17.40 10.78
N LEU A 122 0.27 -17.47 10.39
CA LEU A 122 -0.26 -18.40 9.38
C LEU A 122 0.17 -19.86 9.65
N PRO A 123 -0.27 -20.46 10.78
CA PRO A 123 0.09 -21.83 11.15
C PRO A 123 -0.24 -22.86 10.05
N ASP A 124 -1.28 -22.57 9.26
CA ASP A 124 -1.74 -23.41 8.16
C ASP A 124 -1.17 -22.99 6.81
N ILE A 125 -0.01 -22.33 6.75
CA ILE A 125 0.62 -21.87 5.48
C ILE A 125 0.75 -23.01 4.44
N GLN A 126 0.89 -24.26 4.90
CA GLN A 126 0.94 -25.42 4.02
C GLN A 126 -0.34 -25.61 3.19
N THR A 127 -1.50 -25.23 3.74
CA THR A 127 -2.81 -25.39 3.06
C THR A 127 -3.00 -24.41 1.89
N ILE A 128 -2.24 -23.32 1.89
CA ILE A 128 -2.30 -22.25 0.88
C ILE A 128 -1.14 -22.30 -0.11
N ILE A 129 -0.29 -23.34 -0.03
CA ILE A 129 0.75 -23.62 -1.01
C ILE A 129 0.18 -24.50 -2.12
N LYS A 130 0.46 -24.15 -3.37
CA LYS A 130 0.09 -24.92 -4.55
C LYS A 130 1.34 -25.39 -5.30
N LYS A 131 1.25 -26.54 -5.94
CA LYS A 131 2.30 -27.07 -6.80
C LYS A 131 2.05 -26.64 -8.23
N ASP A 132 3.09 -26.13 -8.89
CA ASP A 132 3.10 -25.88 -10.32
C ASP A 132 4.40 -26.44 -10.91
N GLY A 133 4.26 -27.43 -11.80
CA GLY A 133 5.37 -28.27 -12.25
C GLY A 133 6.08 -28.96 -11.07
N ASN A 134 7.37 -28.69 -10.90
CA ASN A 134 8.20 -29.23 -9.82
C ASN A 134 8.40 -28.24 -8.65
N SER A 135 7.78 -27.07 -8.72
CA SER A 135 7.95 -25.98 -7.77
C SER A 135 6.72 -25.79 -6.90
N LEU A 136 6.94 -25.27 -5.70
CA LEU A 136 5.89 -24.92 -4.74
C LEU A 136 5.73 -23.42 -4.65
N TYR A 137 4.51 -22.92 -4.80
CA TYR A 137 4.19 -21.50 -4.79
C TYR A 137 3.14 -21.17 -3.74
N LEU A 138 3.22 -19.96 -3.17
CA LEU A 138 2.17 -19.44 -2.31
C LEU A 138 1.00 -18.92 -3.17
N SER A 139 -0.19 -19.49 -2.99
CA SER A 139 -1.39 -19.03 -3.72
C SER A 139 -1.91 -17.72 -3.13
N SER A 140 -2.01 -16.70 -3.97
CA SER A 140 -2.61 -15.41 -3.60
C SER A 140 -4.09 -15.55 -3.29
N GLU A 141 -4.82 -16.37 -4.05
CA GLU A 141 -6.26 -16.58 -3.84
C GLU A 141 -6.56 -17.22 -2.48
N GLU A 142 -5.86 -18.30 -2.13
CA GLU A 142 -6.06 -18.98 -0.85
C GLU A 142 -5.57 -18.12 0.33
N TYR A 143 -4.50 -17.34 0.12
CA TYR A 143 -4.03 -16.36 1.07
C TYR A 143 -5.12 -15.30 1.36
N LEU A 144 -5.70 -14.72 0.30
CA LEU A 144 -6.74 -13.71 0.42
C LEU A 144 -8.01 -14.28 1.09
N LYS A 145 -8.42 -15.51 0.76
CA LYS A 145 -9.53 -16.21 1.43
C LYS A 145 -9.26 -16.36 2.93
N THR A 146 -8.04 -16.78 3.29
CA THR A 146 -7.63 -16.93 4.69
C THR A 146 -7.67 -15.60 5.44
N PHE A 147 -7.12 -14.55 4.84
CA PHE A 147 -7.17 -13.19 5.38
C PHE A 147 -8.60 -12.69 5.63
N LYS A 148 -9.47 -12.80 4.61
CA LYS A 148 -10.89 -12.40 4.69
C LYS A 148 -11.64 -13.17 5.78
N ASN A 149 -11.41 -14.48 5.90
CA ASN A 149 -12.02 -15.32 6.92
C ASN A 149 -11.61 -14.91 8.34
N VAL A 150 -10.33 -14.58 8.57
CA VAL A 150 -9.86 -14.10 9.87
C VAL A 150 -10.46 -12.74 10.18
N ARG A 151 -10.44 -11.80 9.22
CA ARG A 151 -10.94 -10.43 9.43
C ARG A 151 -12.45 -10.39 9.71
N THR A 152 -13.25 -11.17 8.97
CA THR A 152 -14.71 -11.20 9.16
C THR A 152 -15.14 -11.87 10.47
N LYS A 153 -14.35 -12.80 11.02
CA LYS A 153 -14.71 -13.56 12.24
C LYS A 153 -14.10 -13.01 13.53
N SER A 154 -12.93 -12.39 13.46
CA SER A 154 -12.12 -12.09 14.65
C SER A 154 -11.96 -10.60 14.95
N TRP A 155 -12.41 -9.69 14.09
CA TRP A 155 -12.27 -8.27 14.34
C TRP A 155 -13.44 -7.72 15.17
N THR A 156 -13.22 -7.50 16.46
CA THR A 156 -14.08 -6.69 17.32
C THR A 156 -13.49 -5.30 17.43
N PHE A 157 -14.20 -4.29 16.91
CA PHE A 157 -13.78 -2.90 17.07
C PHE A 157 -13.99 -2.48 18.54
N PRO A 158 -13.03 -1.80 19.18
CA PRO A 158 -13.18 -1.36 20.57
C PRO A 158 -14.29 -0.32 20.79
N TYR A 159 -14.86 0.25 19.71
CA TYR A 159 -15.80 1.37 19.76
C TYR A 159 -17.21 1.09 19.22
N GLY A 160 -17.54 -0.14 18.81
CA GLY A 160 -18.91 -0.44 18.36
C GLY A 160 -19.05 -1.69 17.47
N LYS A 161 -20.26 -1.88 16.93
CA LYS A 161 -20.53 -2.92 15.92
C LYS A 161 -20.08 -2.42 14.54
N ALA A 162 -19.30 -3.23 13.85
CA ALA A 162 -18.94 -3.02 12.44
C ALA A 162 -19.58 -4.13 11.60
N ASN A 163 -20.03 -3.77 10.40
CA ASN A 163 -20.41 -4.74 9.38
C ASN A 163 -19.22 -4.97 8.45
N PHE A 164 -18.88 -6.24 8.23
CA PHE A 164 -17.79 -6.61 7.33
C PHE A 164 -18.36 -7.24 6.07
N TYR A 165 -17.87 -6.79 4.91
CA TYR A 165 -18.18 -7.40 3.63
C TYR A 165 -16.94 -7.42 2.74
N SER A 166 -16.94 -8.30 1.74
CA SER A 166 -15.82 -8.40 0.81
C SER A 166 -16.06 -7.52 -0.40
N HIS A 167 -15.06 -6.72 -0.78
CA HIS A 167 -15.06 -5.90 -1.98
C HIS A 167 -13.73 -6.10 -2.75
N GLY A 168 -13.77 -6.88 -3.84
CA GLY A 168 -12.57 -7.21 -4.60
C GLY A 168 -11.45 -7.82 -3.72
N PRO A 169 -10.20 -7.32 -3.76
CA PRO A 169 -9.11 -7.77 -2.89
C PRO A 169 -9.16 -7.22 -1.46
N CYS A 170 -10.18 -6.43 -1.14
CA CYS A 170 -10.36 -5.78 0.16
C CYS A 170 -11.48 -6.45 0.98
N THR A 171 -11.43 -6.22 2.29
CA THR A 171 -12.53 -6.42 3.22
C THR A 171 -12.93 -5.05 3.74
N THR A 172 -14.14 -4.62 3.43
CA THR A 172 -14.68 -3.34 3.87
C THR A 172 -15.32 -3.50 5.25
N ALA A 173 -14.95 -2.64 6.18
CA ALA A 173 -15.64 -2.50 7.46
C ALA A 173 -16.42 -1.19 7.49
N SER A 174 -17.75 -1.28 7.54
CA SER A 174 -18.62 -0.12 7.71
C SER A 174 -18.93 0.06 9.20
N MET A 175 -18.58 1.22 9.75
CA MET A 175 -18.85 1.59 11.14
C MET A 175 -20.07 2.51 11.25
N TYR A 176 -20.98 2.20 12.19
CA TYR A 176 -22.04 3.13 12.59
C TYR A 176 -21.58 3.88 13.85
N ASN A 177 -21.52 5.22 13.79
CA ASN A 177 -21.17 6.00 14.97
C ASN A 177 -22.26 5.87 16.06
N LEU A 178 -21.87 5.42 17.25
CA LEU A 178 -22.70 5.50 18.46
C LEU A 178 -22.79 6.96 18.91
N LYS A 179 -23.67 7.77 18.28
CA LYS A 179 -24.20 9.07 18.77
C LYS A 179 -25.10 9.82 17.77
N GLY A 180 -25.73 9.15 16.80
CA GLY A 180 -26.72 9.81 15.92
C GLY A 180 -26.14 10.82 14.92
N ILE A 181 -24.82 10.85 14.73
CA ILE A 181 -24.16 11.56 13.63
C ILE A 181 -23.92 10.54 12.51
N SER A 182 -24.62 10.75 11.39
CA SER A 182 -24.80 9.82 10.27
C SER A 182 -23.62 9.77 9.30
N ASN A 183 -22.39 9.68 9.79
CA ASN A 183 -21.25 9.44 8.91
C ASN A 183 -20.81 7.99 9.09
N ASN A 184 -21.24 7.12 8.17
CA ASN A 184 -20.67 5.80 8.03
C ASN A 184 -19.23 5.99 7.58
N ILE A 185 -18.27 5.58 8.41
CA ILE A 185 -16.86 5.54 8.00
C ILE A 185 -16.61 4.12 7.51
N GLU A 186 -16.17 4.02 6.26
CA GLU A 186 -15.79 2.76 5.64
C GLU A 186 -14.27 2.61 5.66
N TYR A 187 -13.81 1.41 6.02
CA TYR A 187 -12.41 1.04 6.07
C TYR A 187 -12.19 -0.11 5.10
N ASP A 188 -11.43 0.13 4.04
CA ASP A 188 -11.07 -0.88 3.06
C ASP A 188 -9.74 -1.52 3.45
N MET A 189 -9.81 -2.77 3.91
CA MET A 189 -8.64 -3.46 4.45
C MET A 189 -8.15 -4.52 3.47
N THR A 190 -6.88 -4.45 3.14
CA THR A 190 -6.18 -5.49 2.38
C THR A 190 -4.95 -5.99 3.13
N CYS A 191 -4.20 -6.90 2.53
CA CYS A 191 -2.97 -7.43 3.10
C CYS A 191 -1.84 -7.46 2.07
N GLY A 192 -0.62 -7.37 2.58
CA GLY A 192 0.58 -7.47 1.76
C GLY A 192 1.68 -8.26 2.45
N ILE A 193 2.57 -8.84 1.66
CA ILE A 193 3.84 -9.42 2.12
C ILE A 193 4.94 -8.41 1.82
N LYS A 194 5.79 -8.13 2.79
CA LYS A 194 6.91 -7.21 2.63
C LYS A 194 7.98 -7.84 1.73
N CYS A 195 8.46 -7.08 0.74
CA CYS A 195 9.65 -7.40 -0.02
C CYS A 195 10.88 -6.97 0.78
N HIS A 196 11.92 -7.80 0.77
CA HIS A 196 13.16 -7.54 1.48
C HIS A 196 13.93 -6.34 0.91
N SER A 197 13.79 -6.13 -0.40
CA SER A 197 14.49 -5.11 -1.17
C SER A 197 13.57 -4.53 -2.24
N TRP A 198 14.00 -3.44 -2.87
CA TRP A 198 13.33 -2.93 -4.07
C TRP A 198 13.27 -4.03 -5.15
N PRO A 199 12.12 -4.25 -5.79
CA PRO A 199 11.98 -5.30 -6.79
C PRO A 199 12.88 -5.02 -7.99
N VAL A 200 13.54 -6.06 -8.50
CA VAL A 200 14.38 -5.95 -9.71
C VAL A 200 13.60 -5.33 -10.87
N ALA A 201 12.33 -5.71 -11.00
CA ALA A 201 11.37 -5.20 -11.98
C ALA A 201 11.24 -3.68 -12.04
N ALA A 202 11.47 -3.00 -10.91
CA ALA A 202 11.26 -1.56 -10.77
C ALA A 202 12.58 -0.79 -10.65
N THR A 203 13.73 -1.44 -10.81
CA THR A 203 15.05 -0.78 -10.66
C THR A 203 15.24 0.35 -11.68
N GLU A 204 14.69 0.18 -12.89
CA GLU A 204 14.74 1.21 -13.94
C GLU A 204 14.08 2.52 -13.52
N TRP A 205 13.07 2.48 -12.65
CA TRP A 205 12.33 3.66 -12.20
C TRP A 205 13.23 4.64 -11.44
N ILE A 206 14.22 4.12 -10.71
CA ILE A 206 15.15 4.92 -9.90
C ILE A 206 15.96 5.85 -10.83
N HIS A 207 16.50 5.29 -11.91
CA HIS A 207 17.42 5.98 -12.83
C HIS A 207 16.75 6.52 -14.09
N ARG A 208 15.42 6.44 -14.18
CA ARG A 208 14.65 6.91 -15.35
C ARG A 208 14.93 8.40 -15.60
N PRO A 209 15.26 8.82 -16.84
CA PRO A 209 15.33 10.23 -17.20
C PRO A 209 13.98 10.92 -17.00
N ARG A 210 13.98 12.05 -16.31
CA ARG A 210 12.76 12.81 -15.97
C ARG A 210 12.77 14.15 -16.68
N LEU A 211 11.72 14.42 -17.44
CA LEU A 211 11.46 15.74 -18.00
C LEU A 211 11.22 16.71 -16.83
N MET A 212 11.89 17.86 -16.84
CA MET A 212 11.84 18.87 -15.77
C MET A 212 12.37 18.43 -14.40
N GLY A 213 13.08 17.30 -14.33
CA GLY A 213 13.84 16.91 -13.14
C GLY A 213 13.02 16.55 -11.89
N TRP A 214 11.71 16.34 -12.02
CA TRP A 214 10.84 15.92 -10.91
C TRP A 214 10.45 14.43 -10.98
N PRO A 215 10.48 13.68 -9.86
CA PRO A 215 11.17 14.05 -8.61
C PRO A 215 12.69 14.15 -8.84
N SER A 216 13.38 14.89 -7.98
CA SER A 216 14.84 14.96 -8.02
C SER A 216 15.47 13.58 -7.77
N SER A 217 16.74 13.39 -8.13
CA SER A 217 17.48 12.15 -7.85
C SER A 217 17.42 11.78 -6.38
N ASP A 218 17.60 12.74 -5.48
CA ASP A 218 17.64 12.52 -4.04
C ASP A 218 16.26 12.05 -3.51
N ILE A 219 15.18 12.61 -4.07
CA ILE A 219 13.82 12.16 -3.74
C ILE A 219 13.58 10.76 -4.31
N ALA A 220 14.02 10.47 -5.54
CA ALA A 220 13.87 9.16 -6.14
C ALA A 220 14.65 8.08 -5.36
N GLU A 221 15.87 8.37 -4.91
CA GLU A 221 16.68 7.48 -4.05
C GLU A 221 16.03 7.27 -2.68
N LYS A 222 15.53 8.35 -2.05
CA LYS A 222 14.75 8.23 -0.82
C LYS A 222 13.53 7.33 -1.02
N ILE A 223 12.80 7.53 -2.12
CA ILE A 223 11.62 6.71 -2.45
C ILE A 223 12.00 5.24 -2.60
N ALA A 224 13.10 4.97 -3.31
CA ALA A 224 13.61 3.61 -3.52
C ALA A 224 14.06 2.90 -2.22
N SER A 225 14.33 3.65 -1.15
CA SER A 225 14.68 3.09 0.16
C SER A 225 13.47 2.57 0.96
N PHE A 226 12.25 2.96 0.58
CA PHE A 226 11.05 2.50 1.27
C PHE A 226 10.72 1.04 0.97
N PRO A 227 10.07 0.33 1.92
CA PRO A 227 9.70 -1.05 1.71
C PRO A 227 8.59 -1.17 0.66
N VAL A 228 8.78 -2.11 -0.25
CA VAL A 228 7.78 -2.51 -1.25
C VAL A 228 7.05 -3.75 -0.74
N HIS A 229 5.80 -3.92 -1.16
CA HIS A 229 4.97 -5.05 -0.79
C HIS A 229 4.47 -5.78 -2.02
N VAL A 230 4.05 -7.02 -1.85
CA VAL A 230 3.25 -7.75 -2.83
C VAL A 230 1.89 -8.06 -2.23
N MET A 231 0.84 -7.78 -2.99
CA MET A 231 -0.56 -8.00 -2.62
C MET A 231 -1.10 -9.25 -3.29
N PRO A 232 -2.07 -9.95 -2.67
CA PRO A 232 -2.67 -11.17 -3.23
C PRO A 232 -3.70 -10.83 -4.31
N VAL A 233 -3.23 -10.22 -5.40
CA VAL A 233 -4.02 -9.81 -6.56
C VAL A 233 -3.30 -10.33 -7.81
N GLY A 234 -3.95 -11.24 -8.53
CA GLY A 234 -3.46 -11.75 -9.80
C GLY A 234 -3.89 -10.90 -11.00
N ASP A 235 -3.26 -11.12 -12.15
CA ASP A 235 -3.76 -10.56 -13.41
C ASP A 235 -5.08 -11.28 -13.76
N PRO A 236 -6.21 -10.56 -13.91
CA PRO A 236 -7.49 -11.18 -14.20
C PRO A 236 -7.53 -11.95 -15.53
N ASN A 237 -6.59 -11.68 -16.44
CA ASN A 237 -6.53 -12.33 -17.76
C ASN A 237 -5.54 -13.50 -17.82
N SER A 238 -4.91 -13.87 -16.70
CA SER A 238 -3.89 -14.92 -16.63
C SER A 238 -4.46 -16.25 -16.14
N ASP A 239 -4.09 -17.35 -16.80
CA ASP A 239 -4.46 -18.71 -16.36
C ASP A 239 -3.86 -19.08 -14.98
N ILE A 240 -2.81 -18.37 -14.57
CA ILE A 240 -2.13 -18.55 -13.28
C ILE A 240 -2.44 -17.42 -12.28
N SER A 241 -3.52 -16.66 -12.51
CA SER A 241 -3.94 -15.51 -11.69
C SER A 241 -3.97 -15.82 -10.19
N SER A 242 -4.47 -17.00 -9.80
CA SER A 242 -4.59 -17.44 -8.39
C SER A 242 -3.24 -17.69 -7.68
N MET A 243 -2.13 -17.63 -8.41
CA MET A 243 -0.76 -17.75 -7.92
C MET A 243 0.08 -16.48 -8.16
N GLN A 244 -0.50 -15.47 -8.80
CA GLN A 244 0.15 -14.19 -9.05
C GLN A 244 -0.14 -13.21 -7.92
N TRP A 245 0.85 -12.38 -7.66
CA TRP A 245 0.87 -11.33 -6.66
C TRP A 245 1.26 -10.02 -7.35
N ARG A 246 0.60 -8.92 -6.98
CA ARG A 246 0.86 -7.60 -7.56
C ARG A 246 1.78 -6.79 -6.66
N PHE A 247 2.83 -6.20 -7.21
CA PHE A 247 3.65 -5.25 -6.45
C PHE A 247 2.84 -4.03 -6.04
N ALA A 248 3.07 -3.55 -4.82
CA ALA A 248 2.42 -2.41 -4.22
C ALA A 248 3.48 -1.47 -3.63
N PHE A 249 3.50 -0.24 -4.12
CA PHE A 249 4.49 0.79 -3.81
C PHE A 249 3.93 1.84 -2.86
N SER A 250 3.04 1.46 -1.94
CA SER A 250 2.22 2.42 -1.19
C SER A 250 3.01 3.45 -0.38
N TYR A 251 4.14 3.07 0.22
CA TYR A 251 5.02 4.05 0.87
C TYR A 251 5.65 5.02 -0.14
N ALA A 252 6.13 4.49 -1.26
CA ALA A 252 6.74 5.27 -2.32
C ALA A 252 5.73 6.24 -2.97
N GLU A 253 4.52 5.78 -3.27
CA GLU A 253 3.41 6.58 -3.79
C GLU A 253 3.03 7.71 -2.82
N ARG A 254 2.83 7.37 -1.54
CA ARG A 254 2.51 8.35 -0.50
C ARG A 254 3.59 9.42 -0.36
N GLU A 255 4.84 9.00 -0.28
CA GLU A 255 5.97 9.92 -0.14
C GLU A 255 6.11 10.81 -1.38
N LEU A 256 5.91 10.26 -2.58
CA LEU A 256 5.90 11.04 -3.81
C LEU A 256 4.84 12.14 -3.77
N ILE A 257 3.61 11.83 -3.33
CA ILE A 257 2.52 12.80 -3.14
C ILE A 257 2.89 13.85 -2.09
N TRP A 258 3.60 13.46 -1.03
CA TRP A 258 4.00 14.38 0.03
C TRP A 258 5.06 15.39 -0.41
N TYR A 259 5.81 15.06 -1.46
CA TYR A 259 6.76 15.94 -2.13
C TYR A 259 6.14 16.80 -3.24
N PHE A 260 4.82 16.76 -3.44
CA PHE A 260 4.16 17.68 -4.36
C PHE A 260 4.31 19.12 -3.86
N SER A 261 4.60 20.03 -4.78
CA SER A 261 4.33 21.46 -4.55
C SER A 261 2.83 21.69 -4.35
N ASP A 262 2.47 22.82 -3.76
CA ASP A 262 1.08 23.20 -3.55
C ASP A 262 0.27 23.09 -4.86
N ILE A 263 0.80 23.59 -5.99
CA ILE A 263 0.16 23.50 -7.31
C ILE A 263 -0.05 22.05 -7.75
N GLN A 264 0.98 21.20 -7.64
CA GLN A 264 0.90 19.81 -8.05
C GLN A 264 -0.13 19.04 -7.22
N PHE A 265 -0.20 19.34 -5.92
CA PHE A 265 -1.20 18.79 -5.02
C PHE A 265 -2.60 19.23 -5.43
N SER A 266 -2.78 20.53 -5.65
CA SER A 266 -4.04 21.11 -6.10
C SER A 266 -4.57 20.46 -7.37
N VAL A 267 -3.80 20.49 -8.47
CA VAL A 267 -4.25 19.99 -9.78
C VAL A 267 -4.51 18.48 -9.78
N THR A 268 -3.86 17.73 -8.88
CA THR A 268 -4.06 16.27 -8.79
C THR A 268 -5.36 15.91 -8.08
N PHE A 269 -5.74 16.67 -7.06
CA PHE A 269 -6.83 16.30 -6.15
C PHE A 269 -8.08 17.20 -6.26
N TYR A 270 -8.00 18.34 -6.96
CA TYR A 270 -9.06 19.35 -7.07
C TYR A 270 -9.11 19.97 -8.47
#